data_AF-A0A955ICF4-F1
#
_entry.id   AF-A0A955ICF4-F1
#
_cell.length_a   1.000
_cell.length_b   1.000
_cell.length_c   1.000
_cell.angle_alpha   90.00
_cell.angle_beta   90.00
_cell.angle_gamma   90.00
#
_symmetry.space_group_name_H-M   'P 1'
#
loop_
_entity.id
_entity.type
_entity.pdbx_description
1 polymer ?
#
loop_
_entity_poly.entity_id
_entity_poly.type
_entity_poly.pdbx_seq_one_letter_code
_entity_poly.pdbx_strand_id
1 'polypeptide(L)' 'MTTDQLRKALSELNAKRDAAFYFNRAEMCLIPNAMLLPDEADHLVKLTDGKHIYIIDAEQISWVRIG' A
#
# COMPACT_ATOMS: atom_id res chain seq x y z
N MET A 1 4.76 -1.27 -11.57
CA MET A 1 4.86 0.12 -11.05
C MET A 1 6.11 0.18 -10.18
N THR A 2 6.89 1.27 -10.18
CA THR A 2 8.07 1.32 -9.29
C THR A 2 7.68 1.59 -7.84
N THR A 3 8.56 1.24 -6.89
CA THR A 3 8.38 1.50 -5.46
C THR A 3 8.10 2.98 -5.17
N ASP A 4 8.87 3.88 -5.78
CA ASP A 4 8.70 5.33 -5.61
C ASP A 4 7.36 5.84 -6.16
N GLN A 5 6.94 5.33 -7.32
CA GLN A 5 5.65 5.68 -7.91
C GLN A 5 4.49 5.24 -7.02
N LEU A 6 4.58 4.01 -6.50
CA LEU A 6 3.58 3.48 -5.57
C LEU A 6 3.55 4.29 -4.28
N ARG A 7 4.71 4.55 -3.65
CA ARG A 7 4.80 5.34 -2.42
C ARG A 7 4.20 6.73 -2.60
N LYS A 8 4.48 7.38 -3.74
CA LYS A 8 3.89 8.68 -4.08
C LYS A 8 2.38 8.61 -4.26
N ALA A 9 1.84 7.56 -4.89
CA ALA A 9 0.39 7.40 -5.04
C ALA A 9 -0.31 7.18 -3.69
N LEU A 10 0.35 6.47 -2.77
CA LEU A 10 -0.18 6.15 -1.44
C LEU A 10 -0.02 7.28 -0.41
N SER A 11 0.68 8.38 -0.74
CA SER A 11 0.93 9.46 0.23
C SER A 11 -0.35 10.19 0.68
N GLU A 12 -1.46 10.01 -0.04
CA GLU A 12 -2.78 10.54 0.35
C GLU A 12 -3.49 9.71 1.43
N LEU A 13 -2.99 8.51 1.75
CA LEU A 13 -3.57 7.62 2.75
C LEU A 13 -3.27 8.12 4.16
N ASN A 14 -4.33 8.53 4.86
CA ASN A 14 -4.28 9.24 6.14
C ASN A 14 -5.24 8.66 7.21
N ALA A 15 -5.45 7.34 7.19
CA ALA A 15 -6.39 6.63 8.09
C ALA A 15 -7.87 6.97 7.91
N LYS A 16 -8.24 7.72 6.86
CA LYS A 16 -9.65 7.97 6.50
C LYS A 16 -10.08 7.27 5.22
N ARG A 17 -9.12 6.64 4.54
CA ARG A 17 -9.26 6.09 3.21
C ARG A 17 -8.88 4.63 3.21
N ASP A 18 -9.60 3.84 2.42
CA ASP A 18 -9.28 2.44 2.25
C ASP A 18 -8.35 2.27 1.05
N ALA A 19 -7.47 1.27 1.11
CA ALA A 19 -6.63 0.88 -0.01
C ALA A 19 -6.94 -0.56 -0.41
N ALA A 20 -7.32 -0.79 -1.67
CA ALA A 20 -7.48 -2.13 -2.22
C ALA A 20 -6.42 -2.39 -3.30
N PHE A 21 -5.58 -3.39 -3.06
CA PHE A 21 -4.47 -3.78 -3.94
C PHE A 21 -4.86 -4.99 -4.76
N TYR A 22 -4.74 -4.87 -6.08
CA TYR A 22 -4.99 -5.96 -7.01
C TYR A 22 -3.65 -6.42 -7.58
N PHE A 23 -3.30 -7.68 -7.32
CA PHE A 23 -2.01 -8.25 -7.69
C PHE A 23 -2.09 -9.05 -8.98
N ASN A 24 -0.95 -9.16 -9.67
CA ASN A 24 -0.81 -9.94 -10.90
C ASN A 24 -1.01 -11.44 -10.68
N ARG A 25 -0.66 -11.95 -9.49
CA ARG A 25 -0.58 -13.40 -9.18
C ARG A 25 -1.12 -13.78 -7.79
N ALA A 26 -1.86 -12.89 -7.14
CA ALA A 26 -2.40 -13.12 -5.80
C ALA A 26 -3.82 -12.54 -5.67
N GLU A 27 -4.52 -12.96 -4.62
CA GLU A 27 -5.83 -12.41 -4.28
C GLU A 27 -5.74 -10.93 -3.88
N MET A 28 -6.85 -10.20 -4.06
CA MET A 28 -6.94 -8.80 -3.67
C MET A 28 -6.73 -8.63 -2.17
N CYS A 29 -5.97 -7.60 -1.79
CA CYS A 29 -5.78 -7.22 -0.38
C CYS A 29 -6.48 -5.89 -0.11
N LEU A 30 -7.45 -5.91 0.80
CA LEU A 30 -8.10 -4.71 1.31
C LEU A 30 -7.49 -4.31 2.64
N ILE A 31 -6.99 -3.08 2.71
CA ILE A 31 -6.48 -2.45 3.93
C ILE A 31 -7.45 -1.32 4.31
N PRO A 32 -8.29 -1.52 5.33
CA PRO A 32 -9.22 -0.49 5.79
C PRO A 32 -8.48 0.61 6.56
N ASN A 33 -8.94 1.86 6.45
CA ASN A 33 -8.31 3.02 7.11
C ASN A 33 -6.79 3.04 6.92
N ALA A 34 -6.35 2.81 5.69
CA ALA A 34 -4.95 2.63 5.37
C ALA A 34 -4.14 3.90 5.67
N MET A 35 -2.94 3.68 6.18
CA MET A 35 -1.92 4.71 6.36
C MET A 35 -0.62 4.22 5.75
N LEU A 36 0.04 5.09 5.00
CA LEU A 36 1.40 4.84 4.53
C LEU A 36 2.38 5.09 5.68
N LEU A 37 3.21 4.09 5.99
CA LEU A 37 4.31 4.27 6.93
C LEU A 37 5.49 5.00 6.25
N PRO A 38 6.27 5.78 7.01
CA PRO A 38 7.47 6.44 6.50
C PRO A 38 8.43 5.45 5.83
N ASP A 39 9.29 5.97 4.94
CA ASP A 39 10.37 5.15 4.39
C ASP A 39 11.37 4.80 5.50
N GLU A 40 11.72 3.53 5.59
CA GLU A 40 12.67 2.98 6.55
C GLU A 40 13.91 2.47 5.80
N ALA A 41 14.93 2.00 6.53
CA ALA A 41 16.21 1.59 5.95
C ALA A 41 16.11 0.42 4.94
N ASP A 42 15.01 -0.35 4.96
CA ASP A 42 14.76 -1.43 4.01
C ASP A 42 14.08 -0.96 2.71
N HIS A 43 13.70 0.31 2.63
CA HIS A 43 13.01 0.92 1.51
C HIS A 43 11.72 0.21 1.07
N LEU A 44 11.11 -0.59 1.96
CA LEU A 44 9.88 -1.32 1.66
C LEU A 44 8.65 -0.42 1.79
N VAL A 45 7.65 -0.66 0.94
CA VAL A 45 6.34 0.02 1.05
C VAL A 45 5.53 -0.70 2.11
N LYS A 46 5.35 -0.03 3.24
CA LYS A 46 4.60 -0.55 4.38
C LYS A 46 3.34 0.29 4.59
N LEU A 47 2.21 -0.38 4.75
CA LEU A 47 0.96 0.23 5.16
C LEU A 47 0.51 -0.34 6.49
N THR A 48 -0.34 0.40 7.19
CA THR A 48 -1.01 -0.07 8.39
C THR A 48 -2.48 0.32 8.41
N ASP A 49 -3.30 -0.52 9.04
CA ASP A 49 -4.69 -0.26 9.42
C ASP A 49 -4.80 0.15 10.92
N GLY A 50 -3.66 0.39 11.58
CA GLY A 50 -3.57 0.64 13.02
C GLY A 50 -3.47 -0.61 13.90
N LYS A 51 -3.60 -1.82 13.32
CA LYS A 51 -3.49 -3.11 14.03
C LYS A 51 -2.44 -4.02 13.41
N HIS A 52 -2.29 -3.97 12.10
CA HIS A 52 -1.40 -4.81 11.30
C HIS A 52 -0.46 -3.94 10.46
N ILE A 53 0.67 -4.55 10.07
CA ILE A 53 1.60 -3.97 9.09
C ILE A 53 1.54 -4.85 7.85
N TYR A 54 1.27 -4.22 6.71
CA TYR A 54 1.20 -4.84 5.40
C TYR A 54 2.43 -4.40 4.60
N ILE A 55 3.23 -5.35 4.15
CA ILE A 55 4.41 -5.11 3.32
C ILE A 55 4.02 -5.41 1.88
N ILE A 56 4.16 -4.44 0.99
CA ILE A 56 3.66 -4.52 -0.38
C ILE A 56 4.82 -4.52 -1.37
N ASP A 57 4.85 -5.52 -2.24
CA ASP A 57 5.75 -5.57 -3.40
C ASP A 57 5.14 -4.80 -4.57
N ALA A 58 5.77 -3.68 -4.94
CA ALA A 58 5.32 -2.81 -6.03
C ALA A 58 5.34 -3.46 -7.41
N GLU A 59 6.20 -4.47 -7.62
CA GLU A 59 6.32 -5.16 -8.91
C GLU A 59 5.15 -6.11 -9.16
N GLN A 60 4.51 -6.61 -8.09
CA GLN A 60 3.40 -7.55 -8.19
C GLN A 60 2.03 -6.88 -8.28
N ILE A 61 1.93 -5.56 -8.15
CA ILE A 61 0.66 -4.84 -8.20
C ILE A 61 0.28 -4.55 -9.66
N SER A 62 -0.92 -4.95 -10.04
CA SER A 62 -1.56 -4.55 -11.30
C SER A 62 -2.12 -3.13 -11.21
N TRP A 63 -2.89 -2.84 -10.16
CA TRP A 63 -3.49 -1.54 -9.88
C TRP A 63 -3.96 -1.42 -8.42
N VAL A 64 -4.24 -0.19 -7.99
CA VAL A 64 -4.69 0.11 -6.63
C VAL A 64 -5.94 0.98 -6.68
N ARG A 65 -6.94 0.67 -5.84
CA ARG A 65 -8.08 1.55 -5.56
C ARG A 65 -7.84 2.27 -4.23
N ILE A 66 -7.91 3.60 -4.24
CA ILE A 66 -7.91 4.43 -3.04
C ILE A 66 -9.31 5.03 -2.90
N GLY A 67 -9.99 4.78 -1.77
CA GLY A 67 -11.37 5.22 -1.49
C GLY A 67 -11.43 6.30 -0.44
#